data_AF-A0A7J7G6B6-F1
#
_entry.id   AF-A0A7J7G6B6-F1
#
_cell.length_a   1.000
_cell.length_b   1.000
_cell.length_c   1.000
_cell.angle_alpha   90.00
_cell.angle_beta   90.00
_cell.angle_gamma   90.00
#
_symmetry.space_group_name_H-M   'P 1'
#
loop_
_entity.id
_entity.type
_entity.pdbx_description
1 polymer ?
#
loop_
_entity_poly.entity_id
_entity_poly.type
_entity_poly.pdbx_seq_one_letter_code
_entity_poly.pdbx_strand_id
1 'polypeptide(L)'
;MDRFIYNLVIWGYISNEVAQAAEEDLAAVKAELSSNQTKRWQALGMLRNIFLCANLPWELKKQAINFLLCIVDGNVSHEYNNEHVECSIYMPSLFATLQLKETLQSVEMVVIYAPDAVLRRNAFDALKKLLTFALFSSRNQVLADIPTSLRFDTLMIAILIDCVRKEMHMENCRWISIGNQVIRVQNNACDSAAFWNAGALELVELILRPTLGRTCIPPRVLSALNLYRFILMKESTGNTNYTGVLSKKNLQKAYNEWLLPLQALVTGIVAENKRDYDRLAMDTVCVLNPVELVLYHCIELVEEKLKNAT
;
A
#
# COMPACT_ATOMS: atom_id res chain seq x y z
N MET A 1 27.68 -12.98 -14.07
CA MET A 1 28.52 -11.92 -13.48
C MET A 1 27.75 -11.11 -12.44
N ASP A 2 26.48 -10.78 -12.68
CA ASP A 2 25.70 -9.88 -11.81
C ASP A 2 25.35 -10.40 -10.39
N ARG A 3 25.26 -11.72 -10.16
CA ARG A 3 24.97 -12.25 -8.81
C ARG A 3 26.11 -12.06 -7.80
N PHE A 4 27.34 -11.87 -8.28
CA PHE A 4 28.52 -11.71 -7.41
C PHE A 4 28.63 -10.29 -6.87
N ILE A 5 28.36 -9.28 -7.71
CA ILE A 5 28.45 -7.86 -7.37
C ILE A 5 27.53 -7.53 -6.19
N TYR A 6 26.26 -7.95 -6.20
CA TYR A 6 25.33 -7.53 -5.13
C TYR A 6 25.46 -8.28 -3.80
N ASN A 7 25.96 -9.53 -3.80
CA ASN A 7 26.38 -10.18 -2.55
C ASN A 7 27.61 -9.46 -1.96
N LEU A 8 28.54 -9.04 -2.82
CA LEU A 8 29.67 -8.19 -2.44
C LEU A 8 29.20 -6.84 -1.87
N VAL A 9 28.19 -6.21 -2.46
CA VAL A 9 27.61 -4.94 -1.97
C VAL A 9 26.99 -5.10 -0.58
N ILE A 10 26.32 -6.21 -0.29
CA ILE A 10 25.73 -6.45 1.03
C ILE A 10 26.83 -6.76 2.06
N TRP A 11 27.83 -7.55 1.70
CA TRP A 11 28.99 -7.79 2.58
C TRP A 11 29.86 -6.54 2.77
N GLY A 12 29.98 -5.70 1.75
CA GLY A 12 30.62 -4.38 1.79
C GLY A 12 29.82 -3.35 2.59
N TYR A 13 28.49 -3.49 2.67
CA TYR A 13 27.66 -2.72 3.59
C TYR A 13 27.87 -3.15 5.05
N ILE A 14 28.18 -4.44 5.29
CA ILE A 14 28.41 -5.00 6.63
C ILE A 14 29.82 -4.70 7.14
N SER A 15 30.80 -4.65 6.23
CA SER A 15 32.22 -4.42 6.55
C SER A 15 32.86 -3.52 5.50
N ASN A 16 33.39 -2.38 5.96
CA ASN A 16 34.17 -1.48 5.11
C ASN A 16 35.42 -2.19 4.57
N GLU A 17 35.99 -3.15 5.29
CA GLU A 17 37.12 -3.94 4.80
C GLU A 17 36.75 -4.78 3.58
N VAL A 18 35.53 -5.32 3.52
CA VAL A 18 35.03 -6.05 2.35
C VAL A 18 34.76 -5.11 1.17
N ALA A 19 34.19 -3.93 1.42
CA ALA A 19 33.99 -2.91 0.39
C ALA A 19 35.34 -2.44 -0.20
N GLN A 20 36.34 -2.22 0.65
CA GLN A 20 37.69 -1.84 0.25
C GLN A 20 38.39 -2.96 -0.54
N ALA A 21 38.25 -4.21 -0.11
CA ALA A 21 38.79 -5.37 -0.83
C ALA A 21 38.11 -5.61 -2.19
N ALA A 22 36.86 -5.13 -2.33
CA ALA A 22 36.08 -5.17 -3.57
C ALA A 22 36.33 -3.98 -4.50
N GLU A 23 37.09 -2.96 -4.06
CA GLU A 23 37.22 -1.67 -4.73
C GLU A 23 35.88 -0.96 -5.01
N GLU A 24 34.85 -1.24 -4.20
CA GLU A 24 33.50 -0.69 -4.40
C GLU A 24 33.25 0.55 -3.53
N ASP A 25 32.84 1.66 -4.16
CA ASP A 25 32.30 2.82 -3.46
C ASP A 25 30.81 2.60 -3.11
N LEU A 26 30.57 2.19 -1.88
CA LEU A 26 29.23 1.92 -1.35
C LEU A 26 28.31 3.15 -1.41
N ALA A 27 28.85 4.38 -1.32
CA ALA A 27 28.05 5.60 -1.45
C ALA A 27 27.60 5.81 -2.90
N ALA A 28 28.49 5.58 -3.86
CA ALA A 28 28.16 5.62 -5.29
C ALA A 28 27.13 4.54 -5.66
N VAL A 29 27.28 3.30 -5.16
CA VAL A 29 26.31 2.22 -5.38
C VAL A 29 24.94 2.58 -4.81
N LYS A 30 24.89 3.11 -3.57
CA LYS A 30 23.62 3.58 -2.98
C LYS A 30 22.98 4.68 -3.82
N ALA A 31 23.76 5.65 -4.29
CA ALA A 31 23.27 6.74 -5.12
C ALA A 31 22.73 6.23 -6.47
N GLU A 32 23.40 5.26 -7.08
CA GLU A 32 22.98 4.63 -8.33
C GLU A 32 21.68 3.83 -8.17
N LEU A 33 21.57 2.98 -7.16
CA LEU A 33 20.33 2.23 -6.88
C LEU A 33 19.19 3.16 -6.49
N SER A 34 19.50 4.28 -5.83
CA SER A 34 18.56 5.32 -5.44
C SER A 34 18.09 6.19 -6.61
N SER A 35 18.81 6.24 -7.73
CA SER A 35 18.42 7.03 -8.91
C SER A 35 17.87 6.17 -10.05
N ASN A 36 18.25 4.90 -10.15
CA ASN A 36 17.84 4.01 -11.23
C ASN A 36 16.78 2.97 -10.77
N GLN A 37 15.55 3.11 -11.27
CA GLN A 37 14.43 2.22 -10.89
C GLN A 37 14.68 0.75 -11.25
N THR A 38 15.22 0.45 -12.44
CA THR A 38 15.48 -0.92 -12.89
C THR A 38 16.51 -1.60 -12.01
N LYS A 39 17.63 -0.92 -11.73
CA LYS A 39 18.68 -1.45 -10.84
C LYS A 39 18.16 -1.62 -9.42
N ARG A 40 17.31 -0.71 -8.94
CA ARG A 40 16.62 -0.86 -7.66
C ARG A 40 15.76 -2.12 -7.63
N TRP A 41 14.93 -2.36 -8.64
CA TRP A 41 14.10 -3.57 -8.73
C TRP A 41 14.93 -4.86 -8.73
N GLN A 42 16.06 -4.87 -9.44
CA GLN A 42 16.99 -5.99 -9.42
C GLN A 42 17.56 -6.22 -8.01
N ALA A 43 18.02 -5.16 -7.34
CA ALA A 43 18.53 -5.23 -5.97
C ALA A 43 17.46 -5.75 -4.99
N LEU A 44 16.20 -5.32 -5.11
CA LEU A 44 15.08 -5.83 -4.32
C LEU A 44 14.88 -7.34 -4.48
N GLY A 45 14.91 -7.84 -5.72
CA GLY A 45 14.80 -9.27 -6.00
C GLY A 45 15.92 -10.11 -5.40
N MET A 46 17.11 -9.53 -5.24
CA MET A 46 18.23 -10.21 -4.61
C MET A 46 18.11 -10.20 -3.07
N LEU A 47 17.77 -9.05 -2.47
CA LEU A 47 17.55 -8.91 -1.03
C LEU A 47 16.47 -9.87 -0.51
N ARG A 48 15.43 -10.10 -1.32
CA ARG A 48 14.40 -11.12 -1.05
C ARG A 48 15.00 -12.47 -0.62
N ASN A 49 16.04 -12.95 -1.31
CA ASN A 49 16.63 -14.26 -1.03
C ASN A 49 17.28 -14.31 0.36
N ILE A 50 17.77 -13.18 0.87
CA ILE A 50 18.34 -13.06 2.22
C ILE A 50 17.25 -13.17 3.27
N PHE A 51 16.11 -12.51 3.05
CA PHE A 51 14.99 -12.54 3.99
C PHE A 51 14.29 -13.91 4.03
N LEU A 52 14.18 -14.58 2.87
CA LEU A 52 13.58 -15.91 2.77
C LEU A 52 14.46 -17.03 3.38
N CYS A 53 15.77 -16.85 3.46
CA CYS A 53 16.64 -17.88 4.00
C CYS A 53 16.52 -17.97 5.53
N ALA A 54 15.88 -19.02 6.03
CA ALA A 54 15.68 -19.25 7.46
C ALA A 54 17.00 -19.35 8.23
N ASN A 55 18.03 -19.93 7.62
CA ASN A 55 19.31 -20.23 8.25
C ASN A 55 20.28 -19.04 8.31
N LEU A 56 19.95 -17.91 7.68
CA LEU A 56 20.82 -16.73 7.74
C LEU A 56 20.71 -16.02 9.10
N PRO A 57 21.84 -15.55 9.68
CA PRO A 57 21.84 -14.81 10.93
C PRO A 57 20.94 -13.57 10.88
N TRP A 58 20.30 -13.25 12.01
CA TRP A 58 19.47 -12.04 12.12
C TRP A 58 20.25 -10.75 11.92
N GLU A 59 21.54 -10.72 12.27
CA GLU A 59 22.39 -9.56 12.02
C GLU A 59 22.54 -9.29 10.51
N LEU A 60 22.68 -10.34 9.69
CA LEU A 60 22.73 -10.18 8.24
C LEU A 60 21.40 -9.64 7.69
N LYS A 61 20.27 -10.17 8.16
CA LYS A 61 18.93 -9.68 7.79
C LYS A 61 18.72 -8.23 8.20
N LYS A 62 19.24 -7.82 9.36
CA LYS A 62 19.21 -6.43 9.83
C LYS A 62 19.98 -5.50 8.90
N GLN A 63 21.18 -5.87 8.49
CA GLN A 63 21.98 -5.07 7.56
C GLN A 63 21.30 -4.98 6.20
N ALA A 64 20.69 -6.07 5.72
CA ALA A 64 19.87 -6.07 4.51
C ALA A 64 18.63 -5.17 4.61
N ILE A 65 17.94 -5.12 5.76
CA ILE A 65 16.82 -4.18 6.00
C ILE A 65 17.30 -2.72 6.00
N ASN A 66 18.43 -2.43 6.64
CA ASN A 66 18.97 -1.07 6.66
C ASN A 66 19.38 -0.62 5.25
N PHE A 67 20.03 -1.49 4.48
CA PHE A 67 20.37 -1.23 3.08
C PHE A 67 19.10 -1.02 2.23
N LEU A 68 18.09 -1.85 2.42
CA LEU A 68 16.78 -1.71 1.77
C LEU A 68 16.16 -0.33 2.04
N LEU A 69 16.17 0.13 3.28
CA LEU A 69 15.70 1.47 3.64
C LEU A 69 16.47 2.56 2.88
N CYS A 70 17.81 2.46 2.80
CA CYS A 70 18.64 3.43 2.09
C CYS A 70 18.27 3.55 0.60
N ILE A 71 18.07 2.44 -0.10
CA ILE A 71 17.83 2.46 -1.56
C ILE A 71 16.38 2.82 -1.92
N VAL A 72 15.43 2.62 -1.00
CA VAL A 72 14.03 2.99 -1.19
C VAL A 72 13.76 4.44 -0.78
N ASP A 73 14.56 5.02 0.12
CA ASP A 73 14.52 6.45 0.49
C ASP A 73 15.10 7.39 -0.58
N GLY A 74 15.75 6.86 -1.59
CA GLY A 74 16.36 7.62 -2.68
C GLY A 74 15.38 8.57 -3.36
N ASN A 75 15.72 9.87 -3.36
CA ASN A 75 14.99 10.95 -4.04
C ASN A 75 14.56 10.50 -5.44
N VAL A 76 13.27 10.20 -5.61
CA VAL A 76 12.64 10.39 -6.92
C VAL A 76 12.59 11.91 -7.07
N SER A 77 13.63 12.50 -7.69
CA SER A 77 13.54 13.90 -8.08
C SER A 77 12.27 14.01 -8.93
N HIS A 78 11.33 14.84 -8.46
CA HIS A 78 10.14 15.21 -9.21
C HIS A 78 10.49 16.17 -10.36
N GLU A 79 11.68 16.02 -10.95
CA GLU A 79 12.01 16.66 -12.22
C GLU A 79 11.38 15.82 -13.31
N TYR A 80 10.13 16.14 -13.61
CA TYR A 80 9.48 15.79 -14.87
C TYR A 80 10.24 16.49 -16.01
N ASN A 81 11.42 15.98 -16.33
CA ASN A 81 12.04 16.26 -17.61
C ASN A 81 11.32 15.39 -18.64
N ASN A 82 10.73 16.08 -19.62
CA ASN A 82 10.03 15.53 -20.78
C ASN A 82 10.99 14.78 -21.71
N GLU A 83 11.69 13.78 -21.20
CA GLU A 83 12.38 12.79 -22.02
C GLU A 83 11.65 11.47 -21.81
N HIS A 84 10.86 11.19 -22.84
CA HIS A 84 10.03 10.03 -23.06
C HIS A 84 10.58 8.70 -22.50
N VAL A 85 9.71 8.00 -21.78
CA VAL A 85 9.33 6.60 -22.08
C VAL A 85 10.51 5.63 -22.29
N GLU A 86 11.14 5.18 -21.21
CA GLU A 86 11.88 3.90 -21.26
C GLU A 86 11.62 2.97 -20.08
N CYS A 87 10.60 3.22 -19.25
CA CYS A 87 10.32 2.36 -18.10
C CYS A 87 9.29 1.23 -18.38
N SER A 88 8.69 1.18 -19.58
CA SER A 88 7.69 0.15 -19.92
C SER A 88 8.23 -1.03 -20.75
N ILE A 89 9.49 -1.00 -21.23
CA ILE A 89 9.92 -1.90 -22.30
C ILE A 89 10.61 -3.19 -21.80
N TYR A 90 11.14 -3.26 -20.57
CA TYR A 90 12.04 -4.38 -20.19
C TYR A 90 11.61 -5.30 -19.04
N MET A 91 10.49 -5.06 -18.36
CA MET A 91 9.92 -6.06 -17.44
C MET A 91 8.43 -6.25 -17.73
N PRO A 92 7.99 -7.46 -18.12
CA PRO A 92 6.57 -7.79 -18.16
C PRO A 92 5.96 -7.50 -16.78
N SER A 93 4.89 -6.71 -16.74
CA SER A 93 4.20 -6.27 -15.52
C SER A 93 3.87 -7.42 -14.55
N LEU A 94 3.67 -8.63 -15.08
CA LEU A 94 3.46 -9.85 -14.30
C LEU A 94 4.69 -10.28 -13.49
N PHE A 95 5.89 -10.25 -14.08
CA PHE A 95 7.13 -10.63 -13.38
C PHE A 95 7.47 -9.62 -12.29
N ALA A 96 7.24 -8.32 -12.54
CA ALA A 96 7.39 -7.28 -11.53
C ALA A 96 6.40 -7.45 -10.38
N THR A 97 5.14 -7.79 -10.67
CA THR A 97 4.11 -8.02 -9.66
C THR A 97 4.43 -9.25 -8.79
N LEU A 98 4.86 -10.36 -9.41
CA LEU A 98 5.28 -11.56 -8.68
C LEU A 98 6.53 -11.31 -7.83
N GLN A 99 7.53 -10.63 -8.38
CA GLN A 99 8.75 -10.31 -7.65
C GLN A 99 8.48 -9.36 -6.48
N LEU A 100 7.63 -8.35 -6.67
CA LEU A 100 7.17 -7.46 -5.60
C LEU A 100 6.45 -8.25 -4.51
N LYS A 101 5.48 -9.10 -4.90
CA LYS A 101 4.77 -9.98 -3.97
C LYS A 101 5.72 -10.75 -3.07
N GLU A 102 6.65 -11.49 -3.68
CA GLU A 102 7.58 -12.33 -2.93
C GLU A 102 8.55 -11.50 -2.08
N THR A 103 8.93 -10.30 -2.54
CA THR A 103 9.77 -9.38 -1.77
C THR A 103 9.03 -8.86 -0.53
N LEU A 104 7.78 -8.43 -0.68
CA LEU A 104 6.94 -7.98 0.43
C LEU A 104 6.72 -9.10 1.46
N GLN A 105 6.38 -10.30 0.99
CA GLN A 105 6.25 -11.48 1.85
C GLN A 105 7.55 -11.79 2.59
N SER A 106 8.70 -11.67 1.93
CA SER A 106 9.98 -11.93 2.57
C SER A 106 10.31 -10.92 3.69
N VAL A 107 9.97 -9.64 3.51
CA VAL A 107 10.15 -8.62 4.55
C VAL A 107 9.13 -8.81 5.68
N GLU A 108 7.89 -9.21 5.36
CA GLU A 108 6.87 -9.56 6.35
C GLU A 108 7.34 -10.70 7.28
N MET A 109 8.05 -11.70 6.76
CA MET A 109 8.67 -12.73 7.59
C MET A 109 9.65 -12.13 8.63
N VAL A 110 10.38 -11.07 8.29
CA VAL A 110 11.25 -10.38 9.26
C VAL A 110 10.42 -9.62 10.29
N VAL A 111 9.31 -8.98 9.87
CA VAL A 111 8.38 -8.29 10.79
C VAL A 111 7.77 -9.26 11.80
N ILE A 112 7.41 -10.47 11.38
CA ILE A 112 6.73 -11.46 12.25
C ILE A 112 7.73 -12.19 13.14
N TYR A 113 8.86 -12.66 12.58
CA TYR A 113 9.70 -13.66 13.24
C TYR A 113 11.02 -13.12 13.82
N ALA A 114 11.43 -11.89 13.50
CA ALA A 114 12.68 -11.37 14.07
C ALA A 114 12.57 -11.26 15.59
N PRO A 115 13.58 -11.72 16.36
CA PRO A 115 13.54 -11.68 17.83
C PRO A 115 13.68 -10.25 18.37
N ASP A 116 14.44 -9.41 17.68
CA ASP A 116 14.68 -8.02 18.05
C ASP A 116 13.54 -7.09 17.62
N ALA A 117 13.03 -6.29 18.57
CA ALA A 117 11.92 -5.38 18.32
C ALA A 117 12.31 -4.21 17.41
N VAL A 118 13.56 -3.75 17.46
CA VAL A 118 14.06 -2.66 16.60
C VAL A 118 14.11 -3.15 15.15
N LEU A 119 14.61 -4.35 14.90
CA LEU A 119 14.60 -4.99 13.60
C LEU A 119 13.18 -5.18 13.05
N ARG A 120 12.24 -5.68 13.86
CA ARG A 120 10.83 -5.80 13.44
C ARG A 120 10.25 -4.45 13.00
N ARG A 121 10.54 -3.38 13.77
CA ARG A 121 10.11 -2.01 13.44
C ARG A 121 10.74 -1.50 12.14
N ASN A 122 12.05 -1.65 11.97
CA ASN A 122 12.74 -1.22 10.76
C ASN A 122 12.26 -1.99 9.53
N ALA A 123 12.00 -3.29 9.68
CA ALA A 123 11.42 -4.11 8.61
C ALA A 123 10.00 -3.65 8.25
N PHE A 124 9.19 -3.28 9.24
CA PHE A 124 7.86 -2.71 9.01
C PHE A 124 7.93 -1.35 8.30
N ASP A 125 8.90 -0.51 8.65
CA ASP A 125 9.14 0.76 7.94
C ASP A 125 9.59 0.51 6.49
N ALA A 126 10.46 -0.48 6.26
CA ALA A 126 10.88 -0.87 4.92
C ALA A 126 9.71 -1.41 4.08
N LEU A 127 8.84 -2.21 4.69
CA LEU A 127 7.63 -2.75 4.07
C LEU A 127 6.69 -1.63 3.59
N LYS A 128 6.44 -0.62 4.43
CA LYS A 128 5.65 0.56 4.04
C LYS A 128 6.27 1.30 2.87
N LYS A 129 7.58 1.57 2.94
CA LYS A 129 8.31 2.28 1.89
C LYS A 129 8.32 1.51 0.57
N LEU A 130 8.45 0.17 0.62
CA LEU A 130 8.37 -0.69 -0.56
C LEU A 130 7.00 -0.66 -1.22
N LEU A 131 5.93 -0.73 -0.43
CA LEU A 131 4.56 -0.59 -0.93
C LEU A 131 4.37 0.77 -1.60
N THR A 132 4.82 1.84 -0.96
CA THR A 132 4.77 3.19 -1.50
C THR A 132 5.59 3.30 -2.81
N PHE A 133 6.81 2.77 -2.86
CA PHE A 133 7.64 2.72 -4.08
C PHE A 133 6.94 1.98 -5.21
N ALA A 134 6.38 0.81 -4.93
CA ALA A 134 5.63 0.03 -5.91
C ALA A 134 4.45 0.82 -6.46
N LEU A 135 3.63 1.42 -5.59
CA LEU A 135 2.51 2.26 -5.98
C LEU A 135 2.95 3.40 -6.91
N PHE A 136 4.06 4.09 -6.60
CA PHE A 136 4.58 5.18 -7.44
C PHE A 136 5.12 4.72 -8.80
N SER A 137 5.79 3.56 -8.85
CA SER A 137 6.44 3.06 -10.06
C SER A 137 5.48 2.63 -11.16
N SER A 138 4.24 2.30 -10.80
CA SER A 138 3.28 1.62 -11.69
C SER A 138 1.87 2.15 -11.52
N ARG A 139 1.76 3.47 -11.27
CA ARG A 139 0.61 4.31 -10.87
C ARG A 139 -0.80 3.88 -11.31
N ASN A 140 -0.95 3.11 -12.39
CA ASN A 140 -2.23 2.63 -12.93
C ASN A 140 -2.42 1.10 -12.98
N GLN A 141 -1.36 0.30 -13.16
CA GLN A 141 -1.52 -1.16 -13.40
C GLN A 141 -1.55 -1.96 -12.10
N VAL A 142 -0.84 -1.47 -11.10
CA VAL A 142 -0.63 -2.19 -9.84
C VAL A 142 -1.85 -2.11 -8.94
N LEU A 143 -2.68 -1.07 -8.95
CA LEU A 143 -3.91 -1.02 -8.14
C LEU A 143 -5.00 -2.00 -8.61
N ALA A 144 -5.06 -2.34 -9.90
CA ALA A 144 -6.03 -3.29 -10.44
C ALA A 144 -5.58 -4.75 -10.31
N ASP A 145 -4.27 -5.01 -10.46
CA ASP A 145 -3.71 -6.36 -10.46
C ASP A 145 -3.24 -6.83 -9.08
N ILE A 146 -2.84 -5.91 -8.18
CA ILE A 146 -2.48 -6.23 -6.79
C ILE A 146 -3.62 -6.98 -6.10
N PRO A 147 -4.85 -6.45 -6.05
CA PRO A 147 -5.84 -6.96 -5.12
C PRO A 147 -6.33 -8.37 -5.51
N THR A 148 -6.33 -8.68 -6.81
CA THR A 148 -6.70 -9.99 -7.40
C THR A 148 -5.55 -11.01 -7.39
N SER A 149 -4.30 -10.60 -7.61
CA SER A 149 -3.13 -11.50 -7.63
C SER A 149 -2.54 -11.77 -6.24
N LEU A 150 -2.83 -10.90 -5.27
CA LEU A 150 -2.26 -10.95 -3.94
C LEU A 150 -3.25 -11.49 -2.94
N ARG A 151 -3.11 -12.79 -2.67
CA ARG A 151 -3.47 -13.41 -1.39
C ARG A 151 -2.52 -12.88 -0.31
N PHE A 152 -2.55 -11.58 -0.08
CA PHE A 152 -1.84 -10.95 1.02
C PHE A 152 -2.47 -11.38 2.34
N ASP A 153 -1.63 -11.56 3.36
CA ASP A 153 -2.09 -11.63 4.73
C ASP A 153 -2.76 -10.31 5.14
N THR A 154 -3.70 -10.37 6.08
CA THR A 154 -4.55 -9.25 6.53
C THR A 154 -3.78 -7.94 6.75
N LEU A 155 -2.56 -8.04 7.26
CA LEU A 155 -1.68 -6.92 7.59
C LEU A 155 -1.27 -6.11 6.34
N MET A 156 -0.86 -6.79 5.28
CA MET A 156 -0.39 -6.17 4.04
C MET A 156 -1.47 -5.36 3.33
N ILE A 157 -2.71 -5.86 3.34
CA ILE A 157 -3.84 -5.16 2.74
C ILE A 157 -4.18 -3.89 3.53
N ALA A 158 -4.15 -3.96 4.87
CA ALA A 158 -4.39 -2.80 5.72
C ALA A 158 -3.32 -1.71 5.53
N ILE A 159 -2.04 -2.10 5.42
CA ILE A 159 -0.94 -1.17 5.14
C ILE A 159 -1.08 -0.54 3.75
N LEU A 160 -1.40 -1.34 2.74
CA LEU A 160 -1.63 -0.86 1.37
C LEU A 160 -2.71 0.23 1.34
N ILE A 161 -3.85 -0.03 1.99
CA ILE A 161 -4.94 0.95 2.11
C ILE A 161 -4.47 2.22 2.81
N ASP A 162 -3.70 2.10 3.88
CA ASP A 162 -3.17 3.25 4.60
C ASP A 162 -2.19 4.07 3.74
N CYS A 163 -1.35 3.41 2.94
CA CYS A 163 -0.48 4.06 1.97
C CYS A 163 -1.30 4.80 0.91
N VAL A 164 -2.31 4.16 0.31
CA VAL A 164 -3.22 4.81 -0.67
C VAL A 164 -3.88 6.05 -0.06
N ARG A 165 -4.41 5.94 1.17
CA ARG A 165 -5.02 7.06 1.89
C ARG A 165 -4.05 8.24 2.09
N LYS A 166 -2.80 7.95 2.50
CA LYS A 166 -1.76 8.97 2.72
C LYS A 166 -1.36 9.66 1.43
N GLU A 167 -1.20 8.90 0.34
CA GLU A 167 -0.88 9.46 -0.97
C GLU A 167 -2.00 10.35 -1.49
N MET A 168 -3.26 9.91 -1.38
CA MET A 168 -4.42 10.74 -1.72
C MET A 168 -4.43 12.05 -0.92
N HIS A 169 -4.09 12.01 0.36
CA HIS A 169 -3.97 13.22 1.19
C HIS A 169 -2.84 14.14 0.72
N MET A 170 -1.65 13.58 0.42
CA MET A 170 -0.50 14.35 -0.08
C MET A 170 -0.76 14.98 -1.45
N GLU A 171 -1.36 14.25 -2.39
CA GLU A 171 -1.75 14.76 -3.71
C GLU A 171 -2.72 15.94 -3.57
N ASN A 172 -3.73 15.82 -2.71
CA ASN A 172 -4.67 16.92 -2.43
C ASN A 172 -3.97 18.16 -1.82
N CYS A 173 -3.02 17.98 -0.90
CA CYS A 173 -2.24 19.10 -0.36
C CYS A 173 -1.40 19.81 -1.43
N ARG A 174 -0.83 19.07 -2.39
CA ARG A 174 -0.09 19.64 -3.53
C ARG A 174 -1.02 20.47 -4.42
N TRP A 175 -2.22 19.97 -4.71
CA TRP A 175 -3.22 20.70 -5.50
C TRP A 175 -3.67 21.99 -4.81
N ILE A 176 -3.91 21.98 -3.50
CA ILE A 176 -4.24 23.19 -2.72
C ILE A 176 -3.08 24.20 -2.74
N SER A 177 -1.83 23.72 -2.65
CA SER A 177 -0.64 24.58 -2.70
C SER A 177 -0.43 25.22 -4.08
N ILE A 178 -0.74 24.51 -5.16
CA ILE A 178 -0.65 25.01 -6.54
C ILE A 178 -1.83 25.95 -6.85
N GLY A 179 -3.03 25.65 -6.32
CA GLY A 179 -4.24 26.47 -6.50
C GLY A 179 -4.14 27.90 -5.93
N ASN A 180 -3.17 28.17 -5.05
CA ASN A 180 -2.85 29.52 -4.58
C ASN A 180 -1.92 30.30 -5.53
N GLN A 181 -1.40 29.69 -6.59
CA GLN A 181 -0.67 30.36 -7.66
C GLN A 181 -1.42 30.20 -8.99
N VAL A 182 -2.24 31.21 -9.27
CA VAL A 182 -2.73 31.62 -10.61
C VAL A 182 -3.75 30.69 -11.28
N ILE A 183 -5.01 31.13 -11.24
CA ILE A 183 -6.02 30.81 -12.25
C ILE A 183 -5.55 31.44 -13.58
N ARG A 184 -5.18 30.62 -14.58
CA ARG A 184 -5.68 30.73 -15.98
C ARG A 184 -4.92 29.84 -16.98
N VAL A 185 -5.74 29.18 -17.80
CA VAL A 185 -5.60 28.95 -19.26
C VAL A 185 -5.16 27.55 -19.74
N GLN A 186 -6.14 26.94 -20.41
CA GLN A 186 -6.13 26.01 -21.54
C GLN A 186 -5.48 24.63 -21.41
N ASN A 187 -6.36 23.61 -21.51
CA ASN A 187 -6.24 22.44 -22.41
C ASN A 187 -4.82 22.08 -22.87
N ASN A 188 -3.98 21.65 -21.95
CA ASN A 188 -3.07 20.56 -22.21
C ASN A 188 -3.43 19.51 -21.17
N ALA A 189 -4.12 18.47 -21.64
CA ALA A 189 -4.38 17.27 -20.87
C ALA A 189 -3.03 16.70 -20.43
N CYS A 190 -2.57 17.14 -19.25
CA CYS A 190 -1.64 16.36 -18.49
C CYS A 190 -2.49 15.21 -17.91
N ASP A 191 -2.69 14.18 -18.72
CA ASP A 191 -3.16 12.84 -18.32
C ASP A 191 -2.12 12.18 -17.39
N SER A 192 -1.54 12.95 -16.46
CA SER A 192 -0.80 12.40 -15.33
C SER A 192 -1.85 11.77 -14.42
N ALA A 193 -2.03 10.48 -14.60
CA ALA A 193 -3.01 9.69 -13.88
C ALA A 193 -2.92 9.93 -12.36
N ALA A 194 -3.87 10.68 -11.82
CA ALA A 194 -3.96 10.96 -10.40
C ALA A 194 -4.13 9.63 -9.63
N PHE A 195 -3.53 9.51 -8.43
CA PHE A 195 -3.87 8.39 -7.54
C PHE A 195 -5.34 8.46 -7.12
N TRP A 196 -5.88 9.68 -7.15
CA TRP A 196 -7.28 10.01 -7.01
C TRP A 196 -8.10 9.60 -8.24
N ASN A 197 -8.26 8.29 -8.47
CA ASN A 197 -9.04 7.74 -9.59
C ASN A 197 -9.95 6.57 -9.14
N ALA A 198 -10.74 6.03 -10.08
CA ALA A 198 -11.69 4.94 -9.80
C ALA A 198 -11.05 3.69 -9.16
N GLY A 199 -9.76 3.42 -9.40
CA GLY A 199 -9.03 2.30 -8.81
C GLY A 199 -8.95 2.33 -7.27
N ALA A 200 -8.99 3.51 -6.66
CA ALA A 200 -9.09 3.61 -5.20
C ALA A 200 -10.42 3.05 -4.68
N LEU A 201 -11.51 3.26 -5.42
CA LEU A 201 -12.83 2.74 -5.08
C LEU A 201 -12.95 1.24 -5.40
N GLU A 202 -12.32 0.77 -6.46
CA GLU A 202 -12.22 -0.67 -6.78
C GLU A 202 -11.47 -1.46 -5.68
N LEU A 203 -10.41 -0.88 -5.11
CA LEU A 203 -9.69 -1.47 -3.97
C LEU A 203 -10.61 -1.62 -2.75
N VAL A 204 -11.40 -0.58 -2.45
CA VAL A 204 -12.41 -0.62 -1.37
C VAL A 204 -13.43 -1.71 -1.66
N GLU A 205 -13.94 -1.77 -2.90
CA GLU A 205 -14.92 -2.78 -3.33
C GLU A 205 -14.41 -4.20 -3.10
N LEU A 206 -13.18 -4.52 -3.52
CA LEU A 206 -12.64 -5.88 -3.35
C LEU A 206 -12.63 -6.32 -1.87
N ILE A 207 -12.48 -5.37 -0.95
CA ILE A 207 -12.36 -5.66 0.47
C ILE A 207 -13.72 -5.73 1.15
N LEU A 208 -14.59 -4.76 0.88
CA LEU A 208 -15.89 -4.63 1.55
C LEU A 208 -16.95 -5.54 0.95
N ARG A 209 -16.82 -5.94 -0.31
CA ARG A 209 -17.77 -6.86 -0.93
C ARG A 209 -17.71 -8.23 -0.22
N PRO A 210 -18.81 -8.69 0.41
CA PRO A 210 -18.81 -9.98 1.07
C PRO A 210 -18.59 -11.08 0.04
N THR A 211 -17.58 -11.90 0.27
CA THR A 211 -17.40 -13.16 -0.47
C THR A 211 -17.95 -14.27 0.42
N LEU A 212 -18.99 -14.98 -0.05
CA LEU A 212 -19.59 -16.09 0.71
C LEU A 212 -18.49 -17.02 1.24
N GLY A 213 -18.42 -17.18 2.56
CA GLY A 213 -17.48 -18.09 3.22
C GLY A 213 -16.13 -17.51 3.64
N ARG A 214 -15.81 -16.24 3.36
CA ARG A 214 -14.62 -15.58 3.93
C ARG A 214 -14.99 -14.88 5.23
N THR A 215 -14.49 -15.37 6.37
CA THR A 215 -14.59 -14.70 7.67
C THR A 215 -14.00 -13.29 7.53
N CYS A 216 -14.80 -12.25 7.80
CA CYS A 216 -14.36 -10.87 7.78
C CYS A 216 -13.26 -10.67 8.83
N ILE A 217 -12.00 -10.58 8.41
CA ILE A 217 -10.89 -10.29 9.33
C ILE A 217 -10.95 -8.78 9.66
N PRO A 218 -11.24 -8.38 10.92
CA PRO A 218 -11.68 -7.01 11.22
C PRO A 218 -10.70 -5.88 10.86
N PRO A 219 -9.37 -6.02 11.02
CA PRO A 219 -8.41 -4.97 10.61
C PRO A 219 -8.49 -4.57 9.14
N ARG A 220 -8.68 -5.53 8.22
CA ARG A 220 -8.75 -5.25 6.77
C ARG A 220 -10.02 -4.47 6.43
N VAL A 221 -11.14 -4.90 7.00
CA VAL A 221 -12.45 -4.26 6.81
C VAL A 221 -12.45 -2.84 7.37
N LEU A 222 -11.91 -2.66 8.58
CA LEU A 222 -11.79 -1.35 9.22
C LEU A 222 -10.98 -0.37 8.36
N SER A 223 -9.84 -0.80 7.82
CA SER A 223 -9.02 0.06 6.96
C SER A 223 -9.76 0.44 5.68
N ALA A 224 -10.47 -0.50 5.03
CA ALA A 224 -11.25 -0.20 3.82
C ALA A 224 -12.43 0.75 4.10
N LEU A 225 -13.15 0.57 5.20
CA LEU A 225 -14.21 1.49 5.62
C LEU A 225 -13.66 2.90 5.87
N ASN A 226 -12.50 3.01 6.52
CA ASN A 226 -11.86 4.31 6.75
C ASN A 226 -11.38 4.99 5.46
N LEU A 227 -10.87 4.22 4.49
CA LEU A 227 -10.55 4.76 3.16
C LEU A 227 -11.81 5.22 2.44
N TYR A 228 -12.87 4.41 2.42
CA TYR A 228 -14.14 4.78 1.80
C TYR A 228 -14.72 6.08 2.38
N ARG A 229 -14.79 6.16 3.71
CA ARG A 229 -15.18 7.36 4.45
C ARG A 229 -14.31 8.57 4.08
N PHE A 230 -13.00 8.39 4.03
CA PHE A 230 -12.07 9.47 3.65
C PHE A 230 -12.36 9.99 2.25
N ILE A 231 -12.54 9.10 1.26
CA ILE A 231 -12.84 9.47 -0.13
C ILE A 231 -14.17 10.22 -0.20
N LEU A 232 -15.24 9.68 0.42
CA LEU A 232 -16.56 10.32 0.48
C LEU A 232 -16.50 11.73 1.06
N MET A 233 -15.88 11.89 2.22
CA MET A 233 -15.78 13.20 2.90
C MET A 233 -14.96 14.17 2.07
N LYS A 234 -13.83 13.75 1.52
CA LYS A 234 -12.94 14.62 0.76
C LYS A 234 -13.54 15.09 -0.56
N GLU A 235 -14.12 14.19 -1.35
CA GLU A 235 -14.78 14.59 -2.60
C GLU A 235 -16.01 15.47 -2.32
N SER A 236 -16.76 15.18 -1.26
CA SER A 236 -17.89 16.03 -0.86
C SER A 236 -17.47 17.43 -0.42
N THR A 237 -16.37 17.59 0.33
CA THR A 237 -15.87 18.91 0.75
C THR A 237 -15.19 19.66 -0.41
N GLY A 238 -14.50 18.93 -1.28
CA GLY A 238 -13.78 19.51 -2.42
C GLY A 238 -14.68 19.87 -3.61
N ASN A 239 -15.95 19.45 -3.59
CA ASN A 239 -16.88 19.54 -4.73
C ASN A 239 -16.30 18.90 -6.01
N THR A 240 -15.67 17.73 -5.85
CA THR A 240 -15.08 16.94 -6.93
C THR A 240 -15.72 15.55 -6.97
N ASN A 241 -15.48 14.78 -8.04
CA ASN A 241 -15.97 13.40 -8.14
C ASN A 241 -15.04 12.53 -9.00
N TYR A 242 -13.73 12.65 -8.79
CA TYR A 242 -12.70 12.02 -9.63
C TYR A 242 -12.68 10.49 -9.49
N THR A 243 -12.97 9.96 -8.30
CA THR A 243 -13.15 8.52 -8.07
C THR A 243 -14.53 8.02 -8.53
N GLY A 244 -15.47 8.93 -8.74
CA GLY A 244 -16.86 8.61 -9.04
C GLY A 244 -17.69 8.21 -7.81
N VAL A 245 -17.16 8.35 -6.58
CA VAL A 245 -17.81 7.87 -5.35
C VAL A 245 -19.16 8.55 -5.10
N LEU A 246 -19.31 9.81 -5.51
CA LEU A 246 -20.54 10.59 -5.30
C LEU A 246 -21.58 10.36 -6.40
N SER A 247 -21.28 9.54 -7.42
CA SER A 247 -22.28 9.19 -8.42
C SER A 247 -23.40 8.36 -7.79
N LYS A 248 -24.65 8.65 -8.13
CA LYS A 248 -25.83 7.92 -7.62
C LYS A 248 -25.68 6.39 -7.77
N LYS A 249 -25.16 5.95 -8.93
CA LYS A 249 -24.87 4.54 -9.21
C LYS A 249 -23.88 3.94 -8.20
N ASN A 250 -22.75 4.59 -7.94
CA ASN A 250 -21.73 4.06 -7.03
C ASN A 250 -22.16 4.14 -5.56
N LEU A 251 -22.89 5.20 -5.16
CA LEU A 251 -23.49 5.29 -3.82
C LEU A 251 -24.50 4.14 -3.59
N GLN A 252 -25.41 3.91 -4.54
CA GLN A 252 -26.36 2.80 -4.45
C GLN A 252 -25.67 1.44 -4.45
N LYS A 253 -24.62 1.27 -5.26
CA LYS A 253 -23.81 0.05 -5.29
C LYS A 253 -23.16 -0.20 -3.93
N ALA A 254 -22.43 0.79 -3.40
CA ALA A 254 -21.75 0.67 -2.11
C ALA A 254 -22.73 0.37 -0.97
N TYR A 255 -23.87 1.06 -0.95
CA TYR A 255 -24.91 0.85 0.05
C TYR A 255 -25.46 -0.57 0.04
N ASN A 256 -25.93 -1.04 -1.13
CA ASN A 256 -26.65 -2.30 -1.24
C ASN A 256 -25.74 -3.53 -1.30
N GLU A 257 -24.57 -3.42 -1.92
CA GLU A 257 -23.69 -4.57 -2.16
C GLU A 257 -22.58 -4.71 -1.11
N TRP A 258 -22.24 -3.63 -0.39
CA TRP A 258 -21.12 -3.65 0.56
C TRP A 258 -21.57 -3.36 1.99
N LEU A 259 -22.19 -2.21 2.24
CA LEU A 259 -22.46 -1.72 3.59
C LEU A 259 -23.59 -2.48 4.30
N LEU A 260 -24.75 -2.66 3.65
CA LEU A 260 -25.86 -3.41 4.24
C LEU A 260 -25.53 -4.88 4.50
N PRO A 261 -24.91 -5.63 3.56
CA PRO A 261 -24.49 -6.99 3.83
C PRO A 261 -23.46 -7.08 4.96
N LEU A 262 -22.50 -6.14 5.02
CA LEU A 262 -21.52 -6.10 6.09
C LEU A 262 -22.17 -5.78 7.45
N GLN A 263 -23.18 -4.91 7.48
CA GLN A 263 -23.94 -4.59 8.68
C GLN A 263 -24.69 -5.81 9.19
N ALA A 264 -25.37 -6.54 8.31
CA ALA A 264 -26.05 -7.78 8.67
C ALA A 264 -25.07 -8.82 9.25
N LEU A 265 -23.88 -8.95 8.66
CA LEU A 265 -22.85 -9.86 9.15
C LEU A 265 -22.31 -9.45 10.52
N VAL A 266 -21.90 -8.18 10.70
CA VAL A 266 -21.36 -7.68 11.98
C VAL A 266 -22.41 -7.82 13.09
N THR A 267 -23.66 -7.44 12.80
CA THR A 267 -24.77 -7.57 13.75
C THR A 267 -25.02 -9.03 14.14
N GLY A 268 -24.95 -9.94 13.17
CA GLY A 268 -25.08 -11.38 13.40
C GLY A 268 -24.00 -11.93 14.33
N ILE A 269 -22.73 -11.63 14.05
CA ILE A 269 -21.60 -12.08 14.89
C ILE A 269 -21.71 -11.50 16.30
N VAL A 270 -22.01 -10.20 16.43
CA VAL A 270 -22.20 -9.57 17.74
C VAL A 270 -23.35 -10.23 18.50
N ALA A 271 -24.48 -10.52 17.84
CA ALA A 271 -25.63 -11.15 18.47
C ALA A 271 -25.36 -12.59 18.94
N GLU A 272 -24.63 -13.37 18.15
CA GLU A 272 -24.19 -14.73 18.50
C GLU A 272 -23.28 -14.71 19.74
N ASN A 273 -22.31 -13.81 19.76
CA ASN A 273 -21.32 -13.73 20.85
C ASN A 273 -21.83 -12.99 22.10
N LYS A 274 -22.98 -12.30 22.03
CA LYS A 274 -23.54 -11.53 23.16
C LYS A 274 -23.99 -12.39 24.34
N ARG A 275 -24.28 -13.67 24.09
CA ARG A 275 -24.77 -14.62 25.11
C ARG A 275 -23.65 -15.49 25.69
N ASP A 276 -22.51 -15.55 25.02
CA ASP A 276 -21.36 -16.32 25.44
C ASP A 276 -20.43 -15.42 26.29
N TYR A 277 -20.26 -15.79 27.57
CA TYR A 277 -19.40 -15.07 28.50
C TYR A 277 -17.96 -15.58 28.49
N ASP A 278 -17.58 -16.37 27.49
CA ASP A 278 -16.20 -16.80 27.36
C ASP A 278 -15.31 -15.64 26.86
N ARG A 279 -14.01 -15.80 27.08
CA ARG A 279 -13.03 -14.77 26.73
C ARG A 279 -12.97 -14.52 25.22
N LEU A 280 -13.22 -15.54 24.40
CA LEU A 280 -13.16 -15.45 22.94
C LEU A 280 -14.33 -14.62 22.38
N ALA A 281 -15.53 -14.80 22.93
CA ALA A 281 -16.71 -14.02 22.59
C ALA A 281 -16.54 -12.54 22.95
N MET A 282 -16.02 -12.26 24.15
CA MET A 282 -15.71 -10.90 24.59
C MET A 282 -14.64 -10.24 23.71
N ASP A 283 -13.53 -10.95 23.43
CA ASP A 283 -12.47 -10.45 22.54
C ASP A 283 -13.01 -10.17 21.12
N THR A 284 -13.89 -11.04 20.61
CA THR A 284 -14.54 -10.89 19.29
C THR A 284 -15.38 -9.62 19.22
N VAL A 285 -16.24 -9.38 20.23
CA VAL A 285 -17.05 -8.16 20.30
C VAL A 285 -16.16 -6.91 20.37
N CYS A 286 -15.12 -6.91 21.21
CA CYS A 286 -14.19 -5.79 21.32
C CYS A 286 -13.50 -5.45 19.99
N VAL A 287 -13.13 -6.47 19.19
CA VAL A 287 -12.50 -6.28 17.89
C VAL A 287 -13.49 -5.75 16.83
N LEU A 288 -14.78 -6.07 16.95
CA LEU A 288 -15.81 -5.63 16.00
C LEU A 288 -16.34 -4.22 16.28
N ASN A 289 -16.32 -3.74 17.53
CA ASN A 289 -16.76 -2.39 17.90
C ASN A 289 -16.24 -1.26 16.98
N PRO A 290 -14.93 -1.15 16.67
CA PRO A 290 -14.45 -0.11 15.77
C PRO A 290 -14.96 -0.28 14.33
N VAL A 291 -15.18 -1.53 13.87
CA VAL A 291 -15.75 -1.81 12.55
C VAL A 291 -17.19 -1.34 12.49
N GLU A 292 -17.99 -1.68 13.50
CA GLU A 292 -19.39 -1.30 13.62
C GLU A 292 -19.54 0.23 13.59
N LEU A 293 -18.77 0.95 14.41
CA LEU A 293 -18.83 2.41 14.49
C LEU A 293 -18.51 3.09 13.15
N VAL A 294 -17.46 2.66 12.45
CA VAL A 294 -17.11 3.27 11.15
C VAL A 294 -18.11 2.86 10.07
N LEU A 295 -18.65 1.64 10.13
CA LEU A 295 -19.66 1.15 9.18
C LEU A 295 -20.95 1.97 9.25
N TYR A 296 -21.50 2.18 10.43
CA TYR A 296 -22.71 3.00 10.60
C TYR A 296 -22.49 4.43 10.11
N HIS A 297 -21.33 5.02 10.40
CA HIS A 297 -21.02 6.35 9.89
C HIS A 297 -20.91 6.40 8.34
N CYS A 298 -20.33 5.37 7.71
CA CYS A 298 -20.33 5.25 6.25
C CYS A 298 -21.76 5.17 5.68
N ILE A 299 -22.64 4.40 6.34
CA ILE A 299 -24.06 4.29 5.96
C ILE A 299 -24.74 5.66 6.03
N GLU A 300 -24.61 6.37 7.14
CA GLU A 300 -25.17 7.71 7.33
C GLU A 300 -24.73 8.69 6.23
N LEU A 301 -23.42 8.71 5.93
CA LEU A 301 -22.87 9.56 4.88
C LEU A 301 -23.47 9.23 3.50
N VAL A 302 -23.60 7.95 3.16
CA VAL A 302 -24.16 7.52 1.88
C VAL A 302 -25.64 7.87 1.77
N GLU A 303 -26.42 7.64 2.83
CA GLU A 303 -27.83 8.01 2.87
C GLU A 303 -28.04 9.52 2.71
N GLU A 304 -27.23 10.35 3.38
CA GLU A 304 -27.25 11.80 3.22
C GLU A 304 -27.00 12.22 1.77
N LYS A 305 -25.97 11.64 1.13
CA LYS A 305 -25.65 11.98 -0.27
C LYS A 305 -26.71 11.49 -1.25
N LEU A 306 -27.34 10.34 -1.00
CA LEU A 306 -28.44 9.84 -1.83
C LEU A 306 -29.70 10.73 -1.73
N LYS A 307 -30.01 11.26 -0.55
CA LYS A 307 -31.13 12.20 -0.34
C LYS A 307 -30.90 13.53 -1.08
N ASN A 308 -29.66 13.98 -1.17
CA ASN A 308 -29.30 15.22 -1.86
C ASN A 308 -29.15 15.05 -3.38
N ALA A 309 -29.17 13.80 -3.88
CA ALA A 309 -29.06 13.47 -5.31
C ALA A 309 -30.42 13.19 -5.98
N THR A 310 -31.54 13.39 -5.25
CA THR A 310 -32.92 13.36 -5.73
C THR A 310 -33.45 14.78 -5.91
#